data_AF-A0A971JN17-F1
#
_entry.id   AF-A0A971JN17-F1
#
_cell.length_a   1.000
_cell.length_b   1.000
_cell.length_c   1.000
_cell.angle_alpha   90.00
_cell.angle_beta   90.00
_cell.angle_gamma   90.00
#
_symmetry.space_group_name_H-M   'P 1'
#
loop_
_entity.id
_entity.type
_entity.pdbx_description
1 polymer ?
#
loop_
_entity_poly.entity_id
_entity_poly.type
_entity_poly.pdbx_seq_one_letter_code
_entity_poly.pdbx_strand_id
1 'polypeptide(L)'
;DWVVTGIPITPIEDAGIENPYPLAVVTASIGGIDIAQTQAVVPVSWEISCNLCHNTSGITPATDILRKHDQLHGTMLEANKPVACGECHAQPELGMPGDGTSHNLSRTMHGSHASRMNGIAEVSCYACHPGIRTQCLRDIHAIKGMTCVSCHGEMEDVAAPERIPWETEPRCETCHAATAPAGYEFEQAGTLYRDSRGHRGIMCASCHGSPHAVTPTINVEDNVQALFIQNHTGTINTCSVCHSEVPGDPFPHTAIDDDKVGKVHRFLLGQIPGGASRKF
;
A
#
# COMPACT_ATOMS: atom_id res chain seq x y z
N ASP A 1 -18.96 -1.09 -5.97
CA ASP A 1 -17.77 -1.73 -5.37
C ASP A 1 -18.15 -2.40 -4.06
N TRP A 2 -17.57 -3.57 -3.82
CA TRP A 2 -17.67 -4.27 -2.54
C TRP A 2 -16.42 -3.95 -1.75
N VAL A 3 -16.57 -3.40 -0.54
CA VAL A 3 -15.46 -3.07 0.34
C VAL A 3 -15.77 -3.65 1.70
N VAL A 4 -14.78 -4.33 2.29
CA VAL A 4 -14.82 -4.74 3.69
C VAL A 4 -13.73 -3.96 4.42
N THR A 5 -14.13 -3.25 5.47
CA THR A 5 -13.23 -2.42 6.28
C THR A 5 -13.10 -2.98 7.69
N GLY A 6 -11.99 -2.68 8.37
CA GLY A 6 -11.81 -3.04 9.77
C GLY A 6 -11.53 -4.52 10.01
N ILE A 7 -10.96 -5.22 9.02
CA ILE A 7 -10.47 -6.58 9.20
C ILE A 7 -9.18 -6.49 10.05
N PRO A 8 -9.16 -7.03 11.28
CA PRO A 8 -7.95 -7.09 12.07
C PRO A 8 -6.97 -8.06 11.40
N ILE A 9 -5.73 -7.60 11.21
CA ILE A 9 -4.69 -8.37 10.54
C ILE A 9 -3.47 -8.46 11.45
N THR A 10 -2.89 -9.64 11.52
CA THR A 10 -1.67 -9.91 12.30
C THR A 10 -0.82 -10.90 11.52
N PRO A 11 0.52 -10.82 11.60
CA PRO A 11 1.38 -11.86 11.05
C PRO A 11 1.38 -13.12 11.92
N ILE A 12 0.67 -13.17 13.05
CA ILE A 12 0.67 -14.33 13.94
C ILE A 12 -0.51 -15.24 13.60
N GLU A 13 -0.22 -16.45 13.14
CA GLU A 13 -1.22 -17.48 12.87
C GLU A 13 -1.79 -18.06 14.19
N ASP A 14 -2.92 -18.77 14.11
CA ASP A 14 -3.58 -19.40 15.26
C ASP A 14 -2.65 -20.37 16.04
N ALA A 15 -1.65 -20.94 15.35
CA ALA A 15 -0.62 -21.79 15.95
C ALA A 15 0.48 -21.00 16.71
N GLY A 16 0.40 -19.67 16.74
CA GLY A 16 1.41 -18.78 17.33
C GLY A 16 2.67 -18.63 16.47
N ILE A 17 2.65 -19.14 15.23
CA ILE A 17 3.75 -19.04 14.28
C ILE A 17 3.62 -17.71 13.55
N GLU A 18 4.75 -17.02 13.39
CA GLU A 18 4.79 -15.83 12.58
C GLU A 18 4.86 -16.17 11.08
N ASN A 19 3.98 -15.52 10.34
CA ASN A 19 3.91 -15.49 8.89
C ASN A 19 3.94 -14.01 8.43
N PRO A 20 5.07 -13.53 7.88
CA PRO A 20 5.19 -12.15 7.40
C PRO A 20 4.37 -11.87 6.14
N TYR A 21 3.87 -12.91 5.46
CA TYR A 21 3.12 -12.80 4.21
C TYR A 21 1.77 -13.54 4.29
N PRO A 22 0.90 -13.20 5.25
CA PRO A 22 -0.37 -13.89 5.41
C PRO A 22 -1.23 -13.70 4.17
N LEU A 23 -1.78 -14.78 3.62
CA LEU A 23 -2.63 -14.76 2.43
C LEU A 23 -4.10 -14.60 2.84
N ALA A 24 -4.77 -13.58 2.29
CA ALA A 24 -6.23 -13.51 2.31
C ALA A 24 -6.81 -14.27 1.12
N VAL A 25 -7.83 -15.09 1.39
CA VAL A 25 -8.66 -15.71 0.36
C VAL A 25 -9.87 -14.83 0.11
N VAL A 26 -10.06 -14.41 -1.14
CA VAL A 26 -11.25 -13.66 -1.56
C VAL A 26 -12.06 -14.56 -2.48
N THR A 27 -13.31 -14.83 -2.08
CA THR A 27 -14.24 -15.68 -2.85
C THR A 27 -15.42 -14.84 -3.29
N ALA A 28 -15.77 -14.93 -4.58
CA ALA A 28 -16.99 -14.36 -5.14
C ALA A 28 -18.01 -15.48 -5.34
N SER A 29 -19.24 -15.25 -4.87
CA SER A 29 -20.31 -16.25 -4.92
C SER A 29 -21.60 -15.65 -5.47
N ILE A 30 -22.35 -16.42 -6.26
CA ILE A 30 -23.67 -16.05 -6.77
C ILE A 30 -24.67 -17.11 -6.31
N GLY A 31 -25.73 -16.70 -5.60
CA GLY A 31 -26.75 -17.63 -5.11
C GLY A 31 -26.21 -18.71 -4.15
N GLY A 32 -25.11 -18.41 -3.43
CA GLY A 32 -24.44 -19.36 -2.54
C GLY A 32 -23.49 -20.35 -3.23
N ILE A 33 -23.27 -20.19 -4.53
CA ILE A 33 -22.31 -20.98 -5.31
C ILE A 33 -21.08 -20.10 -5.55
N ASP A 34 -19.91 -20.60 -5.14
CA ASP A 34 -18.63 -19.93 -5.40
C ASP A 34 -18.32 -20.00 -6.89
N ILE A 35 -18.07 -18.85 -7.51
CA ILE A 35 -17.83 -18.69 -8.95
C ILE A 35 -16.41 -18.26 -9.29
N ALA A 36 -15.69 -17.67 -8.32
CA ALA A 36 -14.30 -17.29 -8.47
C ALA A 36 -13.64 -17.19 -7.09
N GLN A 37 -12.35 -17.47 -7.04
CA GLN A 37 -11.54 -17.30 -5.85
C GLN A 37 -10.17 -16.75 -6.26
N THR A 38 -9.58 -15.93 -5.41
CA THR A 38 -8.20 -15.48 -5.53
C THR A 38 -7.56 -15.37 -4.16
N GLN A 39 -6.23 -15.30 -4.13
CA GLN A 39 -5.46 -15.07 -2.93
C GLN A 39 -4.51 -13.91 -3.13
N ALA A 40 -4.31 -13.09 -2.10
CA ALA A 40 -3.32 -12.02 -2.10
C ALA A 40 -2.70 -11.86 -0.71
N VAL A 41 -1.44 -11.43 -0.65
CA VAL A 41 -0.77 -11.10 0.61
C VAL A 41 -1.46 -9.90 1.24
N VAL A 42 -1.77 -10.01 2.52
CA VAL A 42 -2.32 -8.93 3.32
C VAL A 42 -1.17 -8.13 3.93
N PRO A 43 -1.12 -6.80 3.73
CA PRO A 43 -0.01 -6.00 4.22
C PRO A 43 -0.06 -5.88 5.75
N VAL A 44 0.92 -6.47 6.44
CA VAL A 44 1.07 -6.38 7.90
C VAL A 44 2.20 -5.43 8.26
N SER A 45 1.91 -4.43 9.10
CA SER A 45 2.91 -3.46 9.57
C SER A 45 3.35 -3.76 11.00
N TRP A 46 4.15 -4.82 11.20
CA TRP A 46 4.46 -5.34 12.54
C TRP A 46 5.88 -5.05 13.06
N GLU A 47 6.87 -4.64 12.26
CA GLU A 47 8.29 -4.79 12.68
C GLU A 47 8.97 -3.51 13.18
N ILE A 48 8.22 -2.60 13.80
CA ILE A 48 8.82 -1.37 14.33
C ILE A 48 9.74 -1.66 15.51
N SER A 49 11.03 -1.36 15.36
CA SER A 49 12.08 -1.78 16.30
C SER A 49 12.66 -0.59 17.08
N CYS A 50 11.81 0.19 17.75
CA CYS A 50 12.23 1.36 18.54
C CYS A 50 13.29 1.02 19.60
N ASN A 51 13.28 -0.22 20.09
CA ASN A 51 14.22 -0.75 21.08
C ASN A 51 15.67 -0.82 20.59
N LEU A 52 15.94 -0.62 19.29
CA LEU A 52 17.32 -0.52 18.79
C LEU A 52 18.05 0.70 19.39
N CYS A 53 17.33 1.78 19.68
CA CYS A 53 17.90 3.02 20.23
C CYS A 53 17.23 3.50 21.53
N HIS A 54 15.95 3.14 21.75
CA HIS A 54 15.23 3.39 22.99
C HIS A 54 15.34 2.17 23.92
N ASN A 55 16.54 1.97 24.46
CA ASN A 55 16.92 0.80 25.25
C ASN A 55 17.55 1.16 26.60
N THR A 56 17.22 2.33 27.15
CA THR A 56 17.71 2.73 28.47
C THR A 56 17.43 1.64 29.50
N SER A 57 18.48 1.17 30.18
CA SER A 57 18.38 0.06 31.13
C SER A 57 17.39 0.38 32.25
N GLY A 58 16.55 -0.60 32.59
CA GLY A 58 15.56 -0.49 33.66
C GLY A 58 14.23 0.15 33.26
N ILE A 59 14.04 0.56 31.99
CA ILE A 59 12.76 1.08 31.49
C ILE A 59 12.37 0.45 30.15
N THR A 60 11.07 0.49 29.82
CA THR A 60 10.57 0.02 28.52
C THR A 60 10.90 1.02 27.41
N PRO A 61 10.99 0.60 26.14
CA PRO A 61 11.17 1.52 25.01
C PRO A 61 10.11 2.63 24.97
N ALA A 62 8.84 2.30 25.25
CA ALA A 62 7.77 3.29 25.33
C ALA A 62 8.01 4.34 26.43
N THR A 63 8.52 3.94 27.59
CA THR A 63 8.85 4.88 28.67
C THR A 63 10.05 5.74 28.31
N ASP A 64 11.08 5.16 27.68
CA ASP A 64 12.26 5.88 27.18
C ASP A 64 11.85 6.95 26.15
N ILE A 65 10.98 6.61 25.19
CA ILE A 65 10.43 7.55 24.20
C ILE A 65 9.71 8.72 24.89
N LEU A 66 8.77 8.45 25.79
CA LEU A 66 7.99 9.50 26.45
C LEU A 66 8.86 10.39 27.32
N ARG A 67 9.86 9.84 28.03
CA ARG A 67 10.78 10.64 28.84
C ARG A 67 11.64 11.57 28.00
N LYS A 68 12.16 11.08 26.87
CA LYS A 68 12.90 11.90 25.91
C LYS A 68 12.02 12.97 25.28
N HIS A 69 10.76 12.64 24.98
CA HIS A 69 9.78 13.60 24.49
C HIS A 69 9.51 14.71 25.53
N ASP A 70 9.23 14.34 26.79
CA ASP A 70 9.04 15.27 27.90
C ASP A 70 10.25 16.17 28.12
N GLN A 71 11.46 15.61 28.07
CA GLN A 71 12.69 16.37 28.19
C GLN A 71 12.89 17.39 27.06
N LEU A 72 12.58 17.00 25.82
CA LEU A 72 12.82 17.84 24.64
C LEU A 72 11.76 18.93 24.45
N HIS A 73 10.50 18.62 24.80
CA HIS A 73 9.35 19.47 24.51
C HIS A 73 8.67 20.07 25.75
N GLY A 74 9.14 19.74 26.96
CA GLY A 74 8.55 20.23 28.21
C GLY A 74 7.15 19.67 28.48
N THR A 75 6.84 18.51 27.90
CA THR A 75 5.58 17.80 28.13
C THR A 75 5.62 16.98 29.43
N MET A 76 4.48 16.38 29.80
CA MET A 76 4.38 15.44 30.95
C MET A 76 3.73 14.11 30.53
N LEU A 77 3.99 13.65 29.30
CA LEU A 77 3.34 12.49 28.70
C LEU A 77 3.68 11.19 29.45
N GLU A 78 4.87 11.05 30.03
CA GLU A 78 5.20 9.87 30.84
C GLU A 78 4.27 9.76 32.06
N ALA A 79 3.90 10.88 32.68
CA ALA A 79 2.98 10.90 33.82
C ALA A 79 1.51 10.75 33.40
N ASN A 80 1.18 11.04 32.13
CA ASN A 80 -0.19 11.10 31.60
C ASN A 80 -0.44 10.01 30.55
N LYS A 81 -0.05 8.76 30.84
CA LYS A 81 -0.34 7.60 29.99
C LYS A 81 -1.81 7.14 30.15
N PRO A 82 -2.43 6.50 29.15
CA PRO A 82 -1.90 6.18 27.82
C PRO A 82 -1.81 7.41 26.92
N VAL A 83 -0.84 7.41 26.02
CA VAL A 83 -0.59 8.51 25.07
C VAL A 83 -0.87 7.99 23.67
N ALA A 84 -1.79 8.64 22.97
CA ALA A 84 -1.99 8.41 21.54
C ALA A 84 -1.33 9.57 20.78
N CYS A 85 -0.23 9.29 20.08
CA CYS A 85 0.54 10.32 19.36
C CYS A 85 -0.34 11.16 18.42
N GLY A 86 -1.34 10.52 17.82
CA GLY A 86 -2.36 11.11 16.95
C GLY A 86 -3.25 12.18 17.56
N GLU A 87 -3.27 12.34 18.88
CA GLU A 87 -3.98 13.43 19.55
C GLU A 87 -3.32 14.79 19.29
N CYS A 88 -2.00 14.81 19.13
CA CYS A 88 -1.24 16.01 18.78
C CYS A 88 -0.74 15.95 17.33
N HIS A 89 -0.04 14.89 16.96
CA HIS A 89 0.57 14.73 15.64
C HIS A 89 -0.40 14.08 14.66
N ALA A 90 -0.87 14.79 13.64
CA ALA A 90 -1.80 14.24 12.66
C ALA A 90 -1.34 12.89 12.04
N GLN A 91 -2.28 11.96 11.89
CA GLN A 91 -2.13 10.63 11.27
C GLN A 91 -3.35 10.35 10.38
N PRO A 92 -3.39 10.87 9.15
CA PRO A 92 -4.52 10.71 8.23
C PRO A 92 -4.93 9.25 8.00
N GLU A 93 -3.96 8.34 7.98
CA GLU A 93 -4.15 6.90 7.80
C GLU A 93 -4.95 6.23 8.92
N LEU A 94 -4.97 6.85 10.10
CA LEU A 94 -5.78 6.43 11.25
C LEU A 94 -7.02 7.32 11.46
N GLY A 95 -7.24 8.31 10.58
CA GLY A 95 -8.29 9.31 10.75
C GLY A 95 -8.09 10.22 11.96
N MET A 96 -6.85 10.40 12.42
CA MET A 96 -6.52 11.24 13.57
C MET A 96 -6.03 12.62 13.09
N PRO A 97 -6.80 13.70 13.30
CA PRO A 97 -6.47 15.01 12.74
C PRO A 97 -5.31 15.72 13.47
N GLY A 98 -4.89 15.25 14.64
CA GLY A 98 -3.94 15.94 15.51
C GLY A 98 -4.55 17.19 16.17
N ASP A 99 -3.69 18.02 16.77
CA ASP A 99 -4.07 19.24 17.48
C ASP A 99 -4.12 20.49 16.58
N GLY A 100 -3.78 20.35 15.30
CA GLY A 100 -3.74 21.43 14.30
C GLY A 100 -2.52 22.37 14.40
N THR A 101 -1.61 22.13 15.33
CA THR A 101 -0.42 22.96 15.58
C THR A 101 0.90 22.18 15.49
N SER A 102 0.88 20.93 15.92
CA SER A 102 2.00 20.00 15.86
C SER A 102 2.20 19.49 14.43
N HIS A 103 3.45 19.21 14.06
CA HIS A 103 3.74 18.55 12.79
C HIS A 103 3.08 17.16 12.74
N ASN A 104 2.71 16.69 11.54
CA ASN A 104 2.19 15.33 11.37
C ASN A 104 3.23 14.30 11.85
N LEU A 105 2.78 13.10 12.23
CA LEU A 105 3.64 12.14 12.90
C LEU A 105 4.82 11.69 12.03
N SER A 106 4.59 11.45 10.73
CA SER A 106 5.65 11.07 9.81
C SER A 106 6.75 12.13 9.76
N ARG A 107 6.39 13.41 9.61
CA ARG A 107 7.34 14.51 9.60
C ARG A 107 8.18 14.56 10.88
N THR A 108 7.53 14.48 12.05
CA THR A 108 8.23 14.51 13.33
C THR A 108 9.16 13.32 13.49
N MET A 109 8.70 12.11 13.15
CA MET A 109 9.47 10.88 13.28
C MET A 109 10.68 10.88 12.35
N HIS A 110 10.48 11.10 11.05
CA HIS A 110 11.59 11.12 10.10
C HIS A 110 12.56 12.26 10.42
N GLY A 111 12.09 13.48 10.64
CA GLY A 111 12.96 14.63 10.92
C GLY A 111 13.77 14.48 12.21
N SER A 112 13.18 13.86 13.24
CA SER A 112 13.89 13.59 14.49
C SER A 112 14.92 12.46 14.36
N HIS A 113 14.75 11.51 13.44
CA HIS A 113 15.63 10.35 13.35
C HIS A 113 16.67 10.46 12.24
N ALA A 114 16.47 11.30 11.23
CA ALA A 114 17.28 11.33 10.02
C ALA A 114 18.80 11.34 10.26
N SER A 115 19.28 12.23 11.13
CA SER A 115 20.71 12.33 11.49
C SER A 115 21.27 11.20 12.38
N ARG A 116 20.41 10.29 12.85
CA ARG A 116 20.73 9.27 13.88
C ARG A 116 20.67 7.84 13.35
N MET A 117 20.13 7.64 12.16
CA MET A 117 19.88 6.30 11.61
C MET A 117 21.05 5.70 10.83
N ASN A 118 22.10 6.48 10.55
CA ASN A 118 23.24 5.99 9.79
C ASN A 118 23.95 4.83 10.51
N GLY A 119 24.07 3.69 9.83
CA GLY A 119 24.76 2.49 10.35
C GLY A 119 23.99 1.68 11.39
N ILE A 120 22.70 1.96 11.61
CA ILE A 120 21.87 1.20 12.57
C ILE A 120 21.36 -0.12 11.97
N ALA A 121 21.05 -0.14 10.68
CA ALA A 121 20.62 -1.32 9.93
C ALA A 121 21.22 -1.28 8.52
N GLU A 122 21.22 -2.42 7.83
CA GLU A 122 21.62 -2.50 6.42
C GLU A 122 20.78 -1.58 5.54
N VAL A 123 19.47 -1.54 5.81
CA VAL A 123 18.53 -0.54 5.28
C VAL A 123 17.93 0.20 6.47
N SER A 124 18.32 1.45 6.68
CA SER A 124 17.88 2.27 7.83
C SER A 124 16.37 2.37 7.98
N CYS A 125 15.63 2.38 6.86
CA CYS A 125 14.17 2.42 6.86
C CYS A 125 13.56 1.21 7.58
N TYR A 126 14.20 0.03 7.46
CA TYR A 126 13.74 -1.23 8.06
C TYR A 126 13.93 -1.33 9.57
N ALA A 127 14.58 -0.34 10.21
CA ALA A 127 14.58 -0.24 11.66
C ALA A 127 13.20 0.15 12.22
N CYS A 128 12.40 0.89 11.44
CA CYS A 128 11.09 1.39 11.86
C CYS A 128 9.95 0.86 11.01
N HIS A 129 10.19 0.62 9.72
CA HIS A 129 9.22 0.06 8.79
C HIS A 129 9.42 -1.45 8.61
N PRO A 130 8.38 -2.21 8.21
CA PRO A 130 8.48 -3.65 8.03
C PRO A 130 9.54 -4.02 7.01
N GLY A 131 10.48 -4.88 7.39
CA GLY A 131 11.76 -4.91 6.68
C GLY A 131 12.77 -5.94 7.15
N ILE A 132 12.85 -6.20 8.45
CA ILE A 132 13.76 -7.19 9.01
C ILE A 132 13.34 -8.60 8.57
N ARG A 133 12.03 -8.87 8.48
CA ARG A 133 11.50 -10.15 7.96
C ARG A 133 10.60 -9.92 6.75
N THR A 134 9.66 -8.99 6.84
CA THR A 134 8.65 -8.73 5.79
C THR A 134 9.23 -8.08 4.53
N GLN A 135 10.40 -7.44 4.62
CA GLN A 135 11.09 -6.80 3.49
C GLN A 135 10.10 -6.05 2.57
N CYS A 136 9.43 -5.01 3.10
CA CYS A 136 8.28 -4.42 2.42
C CYS A 136 8.53 -4.11 0.94
N LEU A 137 9.72 -3.60 0.60
CA LEU A 137 10.17 -3.45 -0.78
C LEU A 137 10.79 -4.76 -1.28
N ARG A 138 10.00 -5.53 -2.04
CA ARG A 138 10.37 -6.85 -2.59
C ARG A 138 9.87 -7.07 -4.02
N ASP A 139 9.53 -5.98 -4.69
CA ASP A 139 8.97 -5.96 -6.03
C ASP A 139 10.03 -6.01 -7.13
N ILE A 140 9.58 -5.87 -8.37
CA ILE A 140 10.45 -5.77 -9.55
C ILE A 140 11.47 -4.63 -9.43
N HIS A 141 11.18 -3.54 -8.72
CA HIS A 141 12.13 -2.45 -8.51
C HIS A 141 13.25 -2.89 -7.57
N ALA A 142 12.93 -3.63 -6.50
CA ALA A 142 13.93 -4.26 -5.63
C ALA A 142 14.87 -5.18 -6.43
N ILE A 143 14.33 -6.00 -7.35
CA ILE A 143 15.10 -6.87 -8.25
C ILE A 143 16.07 -6.06 -9.13
N LYS A 144 15.69 -4.84 -9.50
CA LYS A 144 16.54 -3.91 -10.27
C LYS A 144 17.52 -3.12 -9.41
N GLY A 145 17.62 -3.42 -8.12
CA GLY A 145 18.55 -2.77 -7.19
C GLY A 145 18.07 -1.41 -6.68
N MET A 146 16.79 -1.08 -6.87
CA MET A 146 16.20 0.11 -6.27
C MET A 146 15.94 -0.11 -4.78
N THR A 147 16.03 0.98 -4.03
CA THR A 147 15.79 1.01 -2.59
C THR A 147 14.68 2.00 -2.27
N CYS A 148 14.29 2.10 -1.01
CA CYS A 148 13.27 3.05 -0.55
C CYS A 148 13.61 4.48 -1.01
N VAL A 149 14.89 4.87 -0.92
CA VAL A 149 15.35 6.21 -1.27
C VAL A 149 15.31 6.49 -2.77
N SER A 150 15.24 5.45 -3.62
CA SER A 150 15.12 5.63 -5.07
C SER A 150 13.78 6.27 -5.49
N CYS A 151 12.73 6.11 -4.67
CA CYS A 151 11.40 6.68 -4.93
C CYS A 151 11.03 7.73 -3.89
N HIS A 152 11.29 7.45 -2.62
CA HIS A 152 10.93 8.35 -1.53
C HIS A 152 12.01 9.42 -1.29
N GLY A 153 13.28 9.24 -1.67
CA GLY A 153 14.36 10.14 -1.24
C GLY A 153 14.84 9.83 0.19
N GLU A 154 15.71 10.67 0.72
CA GLU A 154 16.32 10.49 2.04
C GLU A 154 15.32 10.78 3.17
N MET A 155 15.68 10.40 4.40
CA MET A 155 14.79 10.56 5.56
C MET A 155 14.40 12.03 5.80
N GLU A 156 15.30 12.97 5.54
CA GLU A 156 15.02 14.41 5.55
C GLU A 156 14.00 14.81 4.50
N ASP A 157 14.04 14.22 3.30
CA ASP A 157 13.03 14.47 2.27
C ASP A 157 11.67 13.94 2.74
N VAL A 158 11.63 12.79 3.44
CA VAL A 158 10.38 12.23 3.99
C VAL A 158 9.81 13.11 5.09
N ALA A 159 10.67 13.86 5.77
CA ALA A 159 10.29 14.86 6.76
C ALA A 159 9.82 16.21 6.16
N ALA A 160 9.76 16.34 4.84
CA ALA A 160 9.33 17.59 4.20
C ALA A 160 7.89 17.96 4.58
N PRO A 161 7.59 19.25 4.83
CA PRO A 161 6.27 19.73 5.27
C PRO A 161 5.13 19.37 4.31
N GLU A 162 5.43 19.30 3.02
CA GLU A 162 4.46 19.02 1.95
C GLU A 162 4.12 17.53 1.85
N ARG A 163 4.86 16.66 2.54
CA ARG A 163 4.63 15.21 2.51
C ARG A 163 3.68 14.77 3.60
N ILE A 164 2.50 14.35 3.15
CA ILE A 164 1.44 13.79 3.95
C ILE A 164 1.37 12.28 3.63
N PRO A 165 1.67 11.41 4.62
CA PRO A 165 1.59 9.96 4.43
C PRO A 165 0.23 9.54 3.89
N TRP A 166 0.21 8.59 2.96
CA TRP A 166 -1.03 8.04 2.39
C TRP A 166 -1.88 9.03 1.60
N GLU A 167 -1.35 10.21 1.30
CA GLU A 167 -1.97 11.23 0.45
C GLU A 167 -1.00 11.72 -0.63
N THR A 168 0.28 11.90 -0.30
CA THR A 168 1.32 12.35 -1.21
C THR A 168 2.42 11.30 -1.36
N GLU A 169 2.24 10.38 -2.30
CA GLU A 169 3.18 9.28 -2.55
C GLU A 169 3.88 9.41 -3.92
N PRO A 170 5.05 8.77 -4.10
CA PRO A 170 5.71 8.69 -5.40
C PRO A 170 4.77 8.14 -6.48
N ARG A 171 4.84 8.72 -7.68
CA ARG A 171 4.03 8.33 -8.84
C ARG A 171 4.87 7.58 -9.86
N CYS A 172 4.26 6.60 -10.52
CA CYS A 172 4.87 5.79 -11.57
C CYS A 172 5.31 6.66 -12.74
N GLU A 173 4.47 7.63 -13.14
CA GLU A 173 4.74 8.53 -14.26
C GLU A 173 6.08 9.28 -14.13
N THR A 174 6.51 9.60 -12.91
CA THR A 174 7.73 10.37 -12.64
C THR A 174 8.97 9.71 -13.23
N CYS A 175 9.02 8.38 -13.28
CA CYS A 175 10.15 7.62 -13.83
C CYS A 175 9.80 6.92 -15.14
N HIS A 176 8.57 6.40 -15.26
CA HIS A 176 8.19 5.53 -16.37
C HIS A 176 7.66 6.30 -17.60
N ALA A 177 7.31 7.58 -17.49
CA ALA A 177 6.80 8.35 -18.62
C ALA A 177 7.82 8.44 -19.78
N ALA A 178 9.12 8.44 -19.48
CA ALA A 178 10.17 8.53 -20.49
C ALA A 178 10.41 7.21 -21.25
N THR A 179 9.99 6.07 -20.68
CA THR A 179 10.23 4.73 -21.23
C THR A 179 8.95 4.07 -21.75
N ALA A 180 7.78 4.59 -21.38
CA ALA A 180 6.51 4.04 -21.78
C ALA A 180 6.20 4.26 -23.28
N PRO A 181 5.49 3.32 -23.92
CA PRO A 181 4.99 3.52 -25.27
C PRO A 181 4.09 4.76 -25.38
N ALA A 182 4.03 5.34 -26.58
CA ALA A 182 3.15 6.47 -26.85
C ALA A 182 1.68 6.12 -26.54
N GLY A 183 1.02 7.01 -25.78
CA GLY A 183 -0.39 6.83 -25.40
C GLY A 183 -0.63 6.05 -24.11
N TYR A 184 0.43 5.62 -23.40
CA TYR A 184 0.28 5.07 -22.06
C TYR A 184 -0.08 6.19 -21.07
N GLU A 185 -1.11 5.96 -20.28
CA GLU A 185 -1.47 6.77 -19.12
C GLU A 185 -1.09 6.02 -17.83
N PHE A 186 -0.85 6.77 -16.75
CA PHE A 186 -0.43 6.24 -15.45
C PHE A 186 -1.54 6.44 -14.41
N GLU A 187 -1.19 6.77 -13.16
CA GLU A 187 -2.17 7.04 -12.13
C GLU A 187 -3.10 8.19 -12.52
N GLN A 188 -4.37 8.08 -12.11
CA GLN A 188 -5.34 9.16 -12.31
C GLN A 188 -4.86 10.41 -11.57
N ALA A 189 -5.14 11.60 -12.14
CA ALA A 189 -4.71 12.86 -11.53
C ALA A 189 -5.24 12.99 -10.09
N GLY A 190 -4.35 13.30 -9.14
CA GLY A 190 -4.70 13.44 -7.72
C GLY A 190 -5.10 12.14 -7.02
N THR A 191 -4.85 10.98 -7.64
CA THR A 191 -5.18 9.66 -7.08
C THR A 191 -3.90 8.85 -6.89
N LEU A 192 -3.77 8.18 -5.74
CA LEU A 192 -2.62 7.30 -5.50
C LEU A 192 -2.67 6.06 -6.38
N TYR A 193 -1.52 5.45 -6.67
CA TYR A 193 -1.45 4.18 -7.42
C TYR A 193 -2.40 3.11 -6.85
N ARG A 194 -2.42 2.96 -5.51
CA ARG A 194 -3.25 1.95 -4.84
C ARG A 194 -4.75 2.15 -5.09
N ASP A 195 -5.18 3.38 -5.35
CA ASP A 195 -6.58 3.79 -5.53
C ASP A 195 -6.93 4.04 -7.00
N SER A 196 -5.90 4.16 -7.85
CA SER A 196 -6.03 4.44 -9.28
C SER A 196 -6.62 3.26 -10.02
N ARG A 197 -7.38 3.60 -11.06
CA ARG A 197 -8.10 2.64 -11.89
C ARG A 197 -7.89 2.92 -13.36
N GLY A 198 -7.92 1.86 -14.15
CA GLY A 198 -7.90 1.86 -15.61
C GLY A 198 -8.75 0.70 -16.13
N HIS A 199 -8.82 0.53 -17.46
CA HIS A 199 -9.48 -0.63 -18.09
C HIS A 199 -10.88 -0.94 -17.49
N ARG A 200 -11.84 -0.03 -17.69
CA ARG A 200 -13.22 -0.12 -17.17
C ARG A 200 -13.33 -0.18 -15.64
N GLY A 201 -12.45 0.56 -14.95
CA GLY A 201 -12.53 0.76 -13.50
C GLY A 201 -11.84 -0.31 -12.67
N ILE A 202 -11.03 -1.17 -13.29
CA ILE A 202 -10.17 -2.13 -12.59
C ILE A 202 -9.03 -1.37 -11.91
N MET A 203 -8.76 -1.70 -10.65
CA MET A 203 -7.68 -1.06 -9.89
C MET A 203 -6.33 -1.45 -10.48
N CYS A 204 -5.38 -0.51 -10.54
CA CYS A 204 -4.03 -0.77 -11.04
C CYS A 204 -3.39 -1.97 -10.32
N ALA A 205 -3.56 -2.03 -8.99
CA ALA A 205 -3.06 -3.11 -8.16
C ALA A 205 -3.64 -4.50 -8.51
N SER A 206 -4.81 -4.58 -9.14
CA SER A 206 -5.40 -5.85 -9.57
C SER A 206 -4.60 -6.51 -10.69
N CYS A 207 -3.91 -5.74 -11.53
CA CYS A 207 -3.06 -6.28 -12.60
C CYS A 207 -1.58 -6.30 -12.20
N HIS A 208 -1.13 -5.23 -11.54
CA HIS A 208 0.30 -4.99 -11.28
C HIS A 208 0.76 -5.48 -9.90
N GLY A 209 -0.13 -5.68 -8.93
CA GLY A 209 0.22 -5.96 -7.53
C GLY A 209 0.19 -4.70 -6.66
N SER A 210 0.27 -4.87 -5.33
CA SER A 210 0.21 -3.75 -4.39
C SER A 210 1.49 -2.88 -4.44
N PRO A 211 1.46 -1.63 -3.93
CA PRO A 211 2.68 -0.86 -3.71
C PRO A 211 3.75 -1.70 -2.98
N HIS A 212 5.00 -1.56 -3.40
CA HIS A 212 6.18 -2.30 -2.90
C HIS A 212 6.18 -3.82 -3.14
N ALA A 213 5.11 -4.38 -3.73
CA ALA A 213 4.98 -5.76 -4.19
C ALA A 213 4.42 -5.81 -5.63
N VAL A 214 4.88 -4.88 -6.48
CA VAL A 214 4.59 -4.90 -7.92
C VAL A 214 5.25 -6.13 -8.57
N THR A 215 4.44 -6.89 -9.28
CA THR A 215 4.81 -8.18 -9.85
C THR A 215 5.71 -8.05 -11.10
N PRO A 216 6.64 -9.00 -11.34
CA PRO A 216 6.93 -10.14 -10.49
C PRO A 216 7.75 -9.72 -9.27
N THR A 217 7.45 -10.33 -8.14
CA THR A 217 8.11 -10.09 -6.85
C THR A 217 9.18 -11.16 -6.58
N ILE A 218 10.13 -10.84 -5.71
CA ILE A 218 11.13 -11.81 -5.21
C ILE A 218 10.43 -12.88 -4.37
N ASN A 219 9.41 -12.48 -3.63
CA ASN A 219 8.68 -13.33 -2.70
C ASN A 219 7.55 -14.10 -3.40
N VAL A 220 7.40 -15.39 -3.09
CA VAL A 220 6.52 -16.30 -3.85
C VAL A 220 5.05 -16.01 -3.56
N GLU A 221 4.72 -15.66 -2.33
CA GLU A 221 3.35 -15.44 -1.84
C GLU A 221 2.66 -14.30 -2.59
N ASP A 222 3.38 -13.24 -2.95
CA ASP A 222 2.82 -12.12 -3.74
C ASP A 222 2.55 -12.52 -5.21
N ASN A 223 3.22 -13.56 -5.71
CA ASN A 223 3.01 -14.06 -7.07
C ASN A 223 1.85 -15.07 -7.16
N VAL A 224 1.29 -15.53 -6.03
CA VAL A 224 0.25 -16.58 -5.99
C VAL A 224 -0.96 -16.21 -6.83
N GLN A 225 -1.43 -14.96 -6.77
CA GLN A 225 -2.56 -14.49 -7.57
C GLN A 225 -2.31 -14.69 -9.07
N ALA A 226 -1.20 -14.16 -9.56
CA ALA A 226 -0.83 -14.23 -10.97
C ALA A 226 -0.63 -15.67 -11.43
N LEU A 227 0.10 -16.48 -10.65
CA LEU A 227 0.29 -17.90 -10.94
C LEU A 227 -1.04 -18.65 -11.04
N PHE A 228 -1.96 -18.40 -10.11
CA PHE A 228 -3.24 -19.09 -10.07
C PHE A 228 -4.10 -18.79 -11.29
N ILE A 229 -4.19 -17.52 -11.71
CA ILE A 229 -5.16 -17.13 -12.75
C ILE A 229 -4.60 -17.18 -14.17
N GLN A 230 -3.29 -16.93 -14.37
CA GLN A 230 -2.66 -16.92 -15.70
C GLN A 230 -1.53 -17.93 -15.89
N ASN A 231 -1.26 -18.79 -14.90
CA ASN A 231 -0.26 -19.86 -14.97
C ASN A 231 1.20 -19.35 -15.16
N HIS A 232 1.47 -18.08 -14.85
CA HIS A 232 2.82 -17.53 -14.77
C HIS A 232 2.87 -16.32 -13.80
N THR A 233 4.06 -15.99 -13.30
CA THR A 233 4.28 -14.81 -12.46
C THR A 233 4.27 -13.52 -13.28
N GLY A 234 4.19 -12.37 -12.58
CA GLY A 234 4.26 -11.05 -13.18
C GLY A 234 2.90 -10.38 -13.35
N THR A 235 2.93 -9.20 -13.97
CA THR A 235 1.72 -8.42 -14.26
C THR A 235 0.70 -9.29 -15.00
N ILE A 236 -0.57 -9.19 -14.60
CA ILE A 236 -1.64 -9.94 -15.24
C ILE A 236 -1.84 -9.39 -16.65
N ASN A 237 -1.48 -10.19 -17.64
CA ASN A 237 -1.50 -9.84 -19.06
C ASN A 237 -2.14 -10.93 -19.94
N THR A 238 -2.65 -12.00 -19.34
CA THR A 238 -3.43 -13.03 -20.04
C THR A 238 -4.90 -12.61 -20.11
N CYS A 239 -5.34 -12.13 -21.29
CA CYS A 239 -6.67 -11.55 -21.48
C CYS A 239 -7.83 -12.49 -21.07
N SER A 240 -7.66 -13.81 -21.25
CA SER A 240 -8.67 -14.82 -20.94
C SER A 240 -8.92 -15.00 -19.44
N VAL A 241 -8.11 -14.38 -18.57
CA VAL A 241 -8.38 -14.30 -17.12
C VAL A 241 -9.67 -13.55 -16.85
N CYS A 242 -9.97 -12.51 -17.63
CA CYS A 242 -11.13 -11.64 -17.43
C CYS A 242 -12.14 -11.71 -18.58
N HIS A 243 -11.67 -11.92 -19.81
CA HIS A 243 -12.52 -11.91 -21.00
C HIS A 243 -12.86 -13.33 -21.45
N SER A 244 -14.15 -13.59 -21.71
CA SER A 244 -14.59 -14.88 -22.27
C SER A 244 -14.09 -15.12 -23.69
N GLU A 245 -13.78 -14.05 -24.43
CA GLU A 245 -13.15 -14.07 -25.74
C GLU A 245 -11.95 -13.12 -25.73
N VAL A 246 -10.79 -13.58 -26.19
CA VAL A 246 -9.57 -12.77 -26.21
C VAL A 246 -9.73 -11.63 -27.24
N PRO A 247 -9.64 -10.36 -26.82
CA PRO A 247 -9.68 -9.24 -27.76
C PRO A 247 -8.52 -9.31 -28.76
N GLY A 248 -8.79 -8.96 -30.02
CA GLY A 248 -7.76 -8.91 -31.07
C GLY A 248 -6.96 -7.61 -31.09
N ASP A 249 -7.43 -6.58 -30.40
CA ASP A 249 -6.76 -5.28 -30.31
C ASP A 249 -5.70 -5.27 -29.19
N PRO A 250 -4.64 -4.44 -29.29
CA PRO A 250 -3.69 -4.24 -28.21
C PRO A 250 -4.36 -3.73 -26.93
N PHE A 251 -3.79 -4.07 -25.77
CA PHE A 251 -4.28 -3.57 -24.49
C PHE A 251 -4.17 -2.04 -24.40
N PRO A 252 -5.27 -1.31 -24.14
CA PRO A 252 -5.23 0.13 -23.91
C PRO A 252 -4.78 0.40 -22.47
N HIS A 253 -3.53 0.83 -22.29
CA HIS A 253 -3.01 1.22 -20.97
C HIS A 253 -3.43 2.65 -20.60
N THR A 254 -4.73 2.84 -20.38
CA THR A 254 -5.38 4.13 -20.12
C THR A 254 -6.00 4.19 -18.72
N ALA A 255 -5.91 5.36 -18.09
CA ALA A 255 -6.47 5.66 -16.78
C ALA A 255 -7.93 6.17 -16.88
N ILE A 256 -8.30 6.62 -18.08
CA ILE A 256 -9.65 7.08 -18.42
C ILE A 256 -10.40 5.93 -19.08
N ASP A 257 -11.63 5.69 -18.64
CA ASP A 257 -12.54 4.70 -19.24
C ASP A 257 -12.75 5.00 -20.74
N ASP A 258 -12.24 4.11 -21.60
CA ASP A 258 -12.18 4.26 -23.06
C ASP A 258 -13.54 4.51 -23.73
N ASP A 259 -14.64 4.23 -23.03
CA ASP A 259 -16.00 4.49 -23.52
C ASP A 259 -16.36 5.99 -23.56
N LYS A 260 -15.56 6.88 -22.95
CA LYS A 260 -15.75 8.34 -23.08
C LYS A 260 -15.14 8.94 -24.34
N VAL A 261 -14.36 8.16 -25.11
CA VAL A 261 -13.82 8.56 -26.41
C VAL A 261 -14.52 7.78 -27.53
N GLY A 262 -15.83 7.96 -27.65
CA GLY A 262 -16.55 7.79 -28.93
C GLY A 262 -16.62 6.40 -29.58
N LYS A 263 -16.15 5.30 -28.97
CA LYS A 263 -16.36 3.95 -29.49
C LYS A 263 -17.61 3.32 -28.91
N VAL A 264 -18.73 3.55 -29.58
CA VAL A 264 -20.03 2.92 -29.33
C VAL A 264 -19.90 1.40 -29.56
N HIS A 265 -19.50 0.64 -28.54
CA HIS A 265 -19.67 -0.81 -28.56
C HIS A 265 -21.14 -1.10 -28.26
N ARG A 266 -21.87 -1.38 -29.34
CA ARG A 266 -23.27 -1.77 -29.32
C ARG A 266 -23.37 -3.15 -28.65
N PHE A 267 -23.48 -3.18 -27.33
CA PHE A 267 -23.91 -4.38 -26.62
C PHE A 267 -25.34 -4.71 -27.07
N LEU A 268 -25.48 -5.74 -27.90
CA LEU A 268 -26.73 -6.45 -28.11
C LEU A 268 -27.04 -7.26 -26.84
N LEU A 269 -27.44 -6.57 -25.78
CA LEU A 269 -28.12 -7.22 -24.66
C LEU A 269 -29.62 -7.08 -24.90
N GLY A 270 -30.23 -8.22 -25.18
CA GLY A 270 -31.68 -8.38 -25.20
C GLY A 270 -32.28 -7.81 -23.92
N GLN A 271 -33.34 -7.03 -24.11
CA GLN A 271 -34.15 -6.47 -23.05
C GLN A 271 -34.58 -7.56 -22.06
N ILE A 272 -34.30 -7.35 -20.77
CA ILE A 272 -35.07 -7.94 -19.68
C ILE A 272 -35.58 -6.77 -18.83
N PRO A 273 -36.90 -6.59 -18.66
CA PRO A 273 -37.47 -5.44 -17.98
C PRO A 273 -37.62 -5.64 -16.46
N GLY A 274 -37.45 -4.56 -15.71
CA GLY A 274 -37.89 -4.37 -14.32
C GLY A 274 -36.78 -4.65 -13.29
N GLY A 275 -36.42 -3.76 -12.37
CA GLY A 275 -37.09 -2.59 -11.82
C GLY A 275 -36.94 -2.67 -10.30
N ALA A 276 -35.99 -1.93 -9.73
CA ALA A 276 -35.96 -1.67 -8.28
C ALA A 276 -35.15 -0.39 -8.00
N SER A 277 -35.88 0.65 -7.62
CA SER A 277 -35.37 1.94 -7.15
C SER A 277 -34.68 1.79 -5.79
N ARG A 278 -33.50 2.40 -5.63
CA ARG A 278 -32.92 2.68 -4.30
C ARG A 278 -33.53 3.96 -3.74
N LYS A 279 -34.05 3.88 -2.52
CA LYS A 279 -34.25 5.03 -1.62
C LYS A 279 -33.32 4.86 -0.43
N PHE A 280 -32.51 5.91 -0.20
CA PHE A 280 -31.62 6.26 0.91
C PHE A 280 -30.81 5.15 1.57
#